data_AF-A0A8S2LGF1-F1
#
_entry.id   AF-A0A8S2LGF1-F1
#
_cell.length_a   1.000
_cell.length_b   1.000
_cell.length_c   1.000
_cell.angle_alpha   90.00
_cell.angle_beta   90.00
_cell.angle_gamma   90.00
#
_symmetry.space_group_name_H-M   'P 1'
#
loop_
_entity.id
_entity.type
_entity.pdbx_description
1 polymer ?
#
loop_
_entity_poly.entity_id
_entity_poly.type
_entity_poly.pdbx_seq_one_letter_code
_entity_poly.pdbx_strand_id
1 'polypeptide(L)'
;MLGVLAIIYVVIMVPIEYFTKRPADVIVKKSPESWTDIFLVLPTMCFCYQAHVNAVPVFVSLKNRADCIKATLASTIILILSYCSVAICGYLTFGTKVDHDILMSYQPIPSVVLIAIIMVAIKTYTAYPVNLFCGRTAIDSLSNETAASLITTDPRYSIKRRFLIVCVWFFSTLAAAVFLPNISIAIHYLGALAASFIFIFPGLCLYFHVDQNWVNSWGNIISACIAIFYVAIGVFVTVLTLLQSLIADISAEDTSATKTC
;
A
#
# COMPACT_ATOMS: atom_id res chain seq x y z
N MET A 1 8.99 11.19 -13.86
CA MET A 1 8.97 10.35 -15.09
C MET A 1 9.78 9.07 -14.95
N LEU A 2 11.01 9.12 -14.42
CA LEU A 2 11.86 7.93 -14.17
C LEU A 2 11.13 6.79 -13.43
N GLY A 3 10.37 7.10 -12.38
CA GLY A 3 9.62 6.08 -11.65
C GLY A 3 8.52 5.38 -12.46
N VAL A 4 7.91 6.05 -13.44
CA VAL A 4 6.91 5.43 -14.32
C VAL A 4 7.58 4.48 -15.30
N LEU A 5 8.72 4.89 -15.88
CA LEU A 5 9.50 4.05 -16.78
C LEU A 5 9.99 2.76 -16.09
N ALA A 6 10.45 2.87 -14.83
CA ALA A 6 10.85 1.71 -14.03
C ALA A 6 9.71 0.68 -13.87
N ILE A 7 8.49 1.15 -13.59
CA ILE A 7 7.33 0.25 -13.43
C ILE A 7 6.90 -0.34 -14.77
N ILE A 8 6.84 0.45 -15.84
CA ILE A 8 6.53 -0.06 -17.18
C ILE A 8 7.52 -1.14 -17.59
N TYR A 9 8.82 -0.94 -17.31
CA TYR A 9 9.85 -1.93 -17.59
C TYR A 9 9.56 -3.26 -16.88
N VAL A 10 9.28 -3.23 -15.57
CA VAL A 10 8.95 -4.44 -14.79
C VAL A 10 7.67 -5.12 -15.32
N VAL A 11 6.62 -4.34 -15.62
CA VAL A 11 5.34 -4.85 -16.11
C VAL A 11 5.48 -5.56 -17.46
N ILE A 12 6.38 -5.11 -18.33
CA ILE A 12 6.64 -5.74 -19.62
C ILE A 12 7.61 -6.92 -19.47
N MET A 13 8.61 -6.77 -18.62
CA MET A 13 9.70 -7.72 -18.44
C MET A 13 9.21 -9.06 -17.88
N VAL A 14 8.32 -9.05 -16.86
CA VAL A 14 7.83 -10.28 -16.23
C VAL A 14 7.08 -11.19 -17.21
N PRO A 15 6.11 -10.70 -18.02
CA PRO A 15 5.51 -11.50 -19.09
C PRO A 15 6.51 -12.00 -20.13
N ILE A 16 7.47 -11.18 -20.55
CA ILE A 16 8.48 -11.60 -21.55
C ILE A 16 9.32 -12.77 -21.02
N GLU A 17 9.79 -12.69 -19.78
CA GLU A 17 10.52 -13.80 -19.15
C GLU A 17 9.67 -15.05 -19.03
N TYR A 18 8.39 -14.93 -18.70
CA TYR A 18 7.46 -16.06 -18.65
C TYR A 18 7.37 -16.78 -20.01
N PHE A 19 7.23 -16.04 -21.12
CA PHE A 19 7.14 -16.64 -22.45
C PHE A 19 8.48 -17.16 -22.99
N THR A 20 9.59 -16.58 -22.57
CA THR A 20 10.92 -16.90 -23.11
C THR A 20 11.60 -18.04 -22.34
N LYS A 21 11.51 -18.02 -21.01
CA LYS A 21 12.26 -18.92 -20.12
C LYS A 21 11.34 -19.75 -19.26
N ARG A 22 10.37 -20.44 -19.86
CA ARG A 22 9.42 -21.30 -19.15
C ARG A 22 10.18 -22.36 -18.35
N PRO A 23 10.22 -22.30 -17.01
CA PRO A 23 10.82 -23.38 -16.23
C PRO A 23 9.91 -24.63 -16.31
N ALA A 24 10.55 -25.79 -16.24
CA ALA A 24 9.88 -27.10 -16.25
C ALA A 24 8.93 -27.27 -15.04
N ASP A 25 7.90 -28.11 -15.22
CA ASP A 25 6.80 -28.47 -14.31
C ASP A 25 6.84 -27.88 -12.90
N VAL A 26 6.28 -26.67 -12.77
CA VAL A 26 6.08 -26.02 -11.49
C VAL A 26 4.69 -26.34 -10.95
N ILE A 27 4.61 -26.67 -9.66
CA ILE A 27 3.33 -26.93 -8.99
C ILE A 27 2.60 -25.59 -8.81
N VAL A 28 1.52 -25.42 -9.58
CA VAL A 28 0.62 -24.27 -9.51
C VAL A 28 -0.62 -24.65 -8.71
N LYS A 29 -0.85 -24.00 -7.58
CA LYS A 29 -2.08 -24.16 -6.80
C LYS A 29 -3.21 -23.39 -7.51
N LYS A 30 -4.22 -24.12 -7.98
CA LYS A 30 -5.32 -23.54 -8.78
C LYS A 30 -6.53 -23.10 -7.95
N SER A 31 -6.63 -23.57 -6.70
CA SER A 31 -7.75 -23.25 -5.80
C SER A 31 -7.26 -22.89 -4.41
N PRO A 32 -7.92 -21.95 -3.70
CA PRO A 32 -7.66 -21.71 -2.29
C PRO A 32 -7.97 -22.96 -1.47
N GLU A 33 -7.33 -23.10 -0.30
CA GLU A 33 -7.62 -24.20 0.63
C GLU A 33 -8.86 -23.88 1.48
N SER A 34 -9.08 -22.60 1.76
CA SER A 34 -10.22 -22.11 2.54
C SER A 34 -10.78 -20.81 1.96
N TRP A 35 -12.06 -20.56 2.17
CA TRP A 35 -12.70 -19.27 1.86
C TRP A 35 -12.08 -18.09 2.62
N THR A 36 -11.46 -18.36 3.76
CA THR A 36 -10.77 -17.36 4.57
C THR A 36 -9.50 -16.81 3.90
N ASP A 37 -8.96 -17.52 2.90
CA ASP A 37 -7.74 -17.12 2.19
C ASP A 37 -7.90 -15.78 1.45
N ILE A 38 -9.13 -15.42 1.08
CA ILE A 38 -9.43 -14.12 0.47
C ILE A 38 -9.08 -12.97 1.42
N PHE A 39 -9.33 -13.14 2.72
CA PHE A 39 -9.04 -12.11 3.73
C PHE A 39 -7.54 -11.96 4.00
N LEU A 40 -6.72 -12.98 3.73
CA LEU A 40 -5.25 -12.90 3.82
C LEU A 40 -4.66 -11.97 2.73
N VAL A 41 -5.26 -11.98 1.53
CA VAL A 41 -4.76 -11.21 0.37
C VAL A 41 -5.33 -9.78 0.36
N LEU A 42 -6.48 -9.58 1.00
CA LEU A 42 -7.19 -8.30 1.04
C LEU A 42 -6.34 -7.10 1.51
N PRO A 43 -5.56 -7.14 2.62
CA PRO A 43 -4.71 -6.00 3.02
C PRO A 43 -3.71 -5.61 1.94
N THR A 44 -3.07 -6.60 1.30
CA THR A 44 -2.13 -6.36 0.20
C THR A 44 -2.83 -5.67 -0.97
N MET A 45 -4.06 -6.09 -1.30
CA MET A 45 -4.85 -5.43 -2.33
C MET A 45 -5.21 -3.99 -1.94
N CYS A 46 -5.65 -3.76 -0.70
CA CYS A 46 -5.94 -2.42 -0.19
C CYS A 46 -4.72 -1.50 -0.29
N PHE A 47 -3.54 -1.99 0.13
CA PHE A 47 -2.29 -1.25 0.01
C PHE A 47 -1.94 -0.92 -1.45
N CYS A 48 -2.02 -1.90 -2.36
CA CYS A 48 -1.65 -1.74 -3.76
C CYS A 48 -2.56 -0.77 -4.54
N TYR A 49 -3.84 -0.66 -4.14
CA TYR A 49 -4.83 0.22 -4.78
C TYR A 49 -5.09 1.52 -4.00
N GLN A 50 -4.22 1.85 -3.04
CA GLN A 50 -4.28 3.07 -2.23
C GLN A 50 -3.90 4.32 -3.05
N ALA A 51 -4.81 4.80 -3.91
CA ALA A 51 -4.62 6.03 -4.69
C ALA A 51 -5.41 7.24 -4.17
N HIS A 52 -6.39 7.01 -3.28
CA HIS A 52 -7.37 8.02 -2.88
C HIS A 52 -6.76 9.22 -2.11
N VAL A 53 -5.64 9.02 -1.40
CA VAL A 53 -4.92 10.11 -0.71
C VAL A 53 -4.42 11.19 -1.65
N ASN A 54 -4.18 10.84 -2.92
CA ASN A 54 -3.74 11.75 -3.97
C ASN A 54 -4.90 12.30 -4.81
N ALA A 55 -6.13 11.87 -4.54
CA ALA A 55 -7.29 12.25 -5.36
C ALA A 55 -7.56 13.76 -5.30
N VAL A 56 -7.42 14.40 -4.13
CA VAL A 56 -7.68 15.85 -3.98
C VAL A 56 -6.66 16.70 -4.78
N PRO A 57 -5.34 16.54 -4.63
CA PRO A 57 -4.38 17.25 -5.46
C PRO A 57 -4.58 17.03 -6.96
N VAL A 58 -4.89 15.80 -7.37
CA VAL A 58 -5.17 15.47 -8.78
C VAL A 58 -6.45 16.17 -9.25
N PHE A 59 -7.52 16.12 -8.45
CA PHE A 59 -8.79 16.77 -8.76
C PHE A 59 -8.59 18.26 -8.99
N VAL A 60 -7.83 18.93 -8.13
CA VAL A 60 -7.54 20.37 -8.21
C VAL A 60 -6.63 20.72 -9.41
N SER A 61 -5.77 19.81 -9.83
CA SER A 61 -4.84 20.00 -10.96
C SER A 61 -5.49 19.80 -12.34
N LEU A 62 -6.66 19.16 -12.42
CA LEU A 62 -7.36 18.93 -13.68
C LEU A 62 -7.98 20.21 -14.24
N LYS A 63 -7.81 20.44 -15.55
CA LYS A 63 -8.44 21.56 -16.28
C LYS A 63 -9.96 21.52 -16.19
N ASN A 64 -10.55 20.34 -16.34
CA ASN A 64 -12.00 20.11 -16.24
C ASN A 64 -12.29 19.11 -15.11
N ARG A 65 -13.17 19.48 -14.17
CA ARG A 65 -13.52 18.61 -13.03
C ARG A 65 -14.29 17.36 -13.46
N ALA A 66 -15.11 17.45 -14.50
CA ALA A 66 -15.89 16.33 -15.03
C ALA A 66 -15.02 15.18 -15.58
N ASP A 67 -13.79 15.48 -16.00
CA ASP A 67 -12.86 14.47 -16.52
C ASP A 67 -12.15 13.70 -15.39
N CYS A 68 -12.31 14.10 -14.12
CA CYS A 68 -11.72 13.38 -12.98
C CYS A 68 -12.22 11.94 -12.90
N ILE A 69 -13.51 11.70 -13.09
CA ILE A 69 -14.08 10.35 -13.05
C ILE A 69 -13.51 9.50 -14.19
N LYS A 70 -13.43 10.06 -15.40
CA LYS A 70 -12.85 9.37 -16.57
C LYS A 70 -11.38 9.05 -16.34
N ALA A 71 -10.60 10.00 -15.83
CA ALA A 71 -9.19 9.82 -15.53
C ALA A 71 -8.96 8.75 -14.46
N THR A 72 -9.75 8.78 -13.37
CA THR A 72 -9.70 7.75 -12.33
C THR A 72 -10.04 6.38 -12.89
N LEU A 73 -11.15 6.24 -13.62
CA LEU A 73 -11.55 4.97 -14.24
C LEU A 73 -10.48 4.43 -15.20
N ALA A 74 -9.95 5.27 -16.08
CA ALA A 74 -8.88 4.89 -17.00
C ALA A 74 -7.62 4.43 -16.24
N SER A 75 -7.21 5.15 -15.20
CA SER A 75 -6.04 4.79 -14.38
C SER A 75 -6.25 3.47 -13.63
N THR A 76 -7.45 3.23 -13.10
CA THR A 76 -7.80 1.98 -12.40
C THR A 76 -7.76 0.78 -13.36
N ILE A 77 -8.28 0.93 -14.58
CA ILE A 77 -8.23 -0.13 -15.60
C ILE A 77 -6.78 -0.48 -15.95
N ILE A 78 -5.93 0.54 -16.17
CA ILE A 78 -4.51 0.32 -16.47
C ILE A 78 -3.80 -0.38 -15.31
N LEU A 79 -4.09 0.01 -14.06
CA LEU A 79 -3.55 -0.63 -12.87
C LEU A 79 -3.97 -2.10 -12.74
N ILE A 80 -5.26 -2.39 -12.92
CA ILE A 80 -5.79 -3.76 -12.88
C ILE A 80 -5.10 -4.63 -13.93
N LEU A 81 -5.00 -4.15 -15.18
CA LEU A 81 -4.35 -4.91 -16.26
C LEU A 81 -2.87 -5.15 -15.98
N SER A 82 -2.17 -4.13 -15.48
CA SER A 82 -0.74 -4.23 -15.17
C SER A 82 -0.47 -5.21 -14.02
N TYR A 83 -1.24 -5.11 -12.92
CA TYR A 83 -1.11 -6.00 -11.78
C TYR A 83 -1.52 -7.43 -12.11
N CYS A 84 -2.62 -7.63 -12.84
CA CYS A 84 -3.01 -8.97 -13.29
C CYS A 84 -1.97 -9.59 -14.22
N SER A 85 -1.40 -8.81 -15.14
CA SER A 85 -0.36 -9.31 -16.05
C SER A 85 0.87 -9.80 -15.29
N VAL A 86 1.40 -8.99 -14.36
CA VAL A 86 2.57 -9.37 -13.55
C VAL A 86 2.23 -10.52 -12.60
N ALA A 87 1.08 -10.47 -11.92
CA ALA A 87 0.68 -11.50 -10.96
C ALA A 87 0.47 -12.87 -11.63
N ILE A 88 -0.25 -12.91 -12.77
CA ILE A 88 -0.51 -14.17 -13.48
C ILE A 88 0.78 -14.72 -14.09
N CYS A 89 1.52 -13.92 -14.87
CA CYS A 89 2.75 -14.40 -15.50
C CYS A 89 3.81 -14.76 -14.46
N GLY A 90 3.94 -13.96 -13.40
CA GLY A 90 4.85 -14.22 -12.29
C GLY A 90 4.52 -15.50 -11.55
N TYR A 91 3.26 -15.68 -11.15
CA TYR A 91 2.82 -16.89 -10.46
C TYR A 91 2.91 -18.14 -11.34
N LEU A 92 2.63 -18.04 -12.64
CA LEU A 92 2.81 -19.16 -13.56
C LEU A 92 4.30 -19.51 -13.80
N THR A 93 5.22 -18.56 -13.59
CA THR A 93 6.66 -18.80 -13.70
C THR A 93 7.22 -19.56 -12.49
N PHE A 94 6.83 -19.17 -11.27
CA PHE A 94 7.44 -19.72 -10.03
C PHE A 94 6.51 -20.60 -9.20
N GLY A 95 5.21 -20.57 -9.47
CA GLY A 95 4.18 -21.34 -8.77
C GLY A 95 4.24 -21.15 -7.26
N THR A 96 4.21 -22.27 -6.54
CA THR A 96 4.28 -22.29 -5.06
C THR A 96 5.61 -21.86 -4.46
N LYS A 97 6.68 -21.71 -5.26
CA LYS A 97 8.02 -21.31 -4.81
C LYS A 97 8.32 -19.82 -5.03
N VAL A 98 7.29 -19.01 -5.27
CA VAL A 98 7.45 -17.56 -5.44
C VAL A 98 7.87 -16.91 -4.11
N ASP A 99 8.87 -16.05 -4.16
CA ASP A 99 9.29 -15.26 -3.01
C ASP A 99 8.35 -14.08 -2.79
N HIS A 100 8.42 -13.48 -1.60
CA HIS A 100 7.70 -12.25 -1.28
C HIS A 100 8.07 -11.07 -2.20
N ASP A 101 9.29 -11.09 -2.75
CA ASP A 101 9.73 -10.22 -3.85
C ASP A 101 10.00 -11.05 -5.11
N ILE A 102 9.15 -10.88 -6.11
CA ILE A 102 9.23 -11.64 -7.37
C ILE A 102 10.57 -11.44 -8.12
N LEU A 103 11.24 -10.29 -7.96
CA LEU A 103 12.52 -10.07 -8.61
C LEU A 103 13.63 -10.95 -8.02
N MET A 104 13.50 -11.33 -6.75
CA MET A 104 14.44 -12.23 -6.07
C MET A 104 14.26 -13.70 -6.49
N SER A 105 13.08 -14.09 -6.95
CA SER A 105 12.80 -15.45 -7.42
C SER A 105 13.52 -15.83 -8.72
N TYR A 106 13.99 -14.86 -9.50
CA TYR A 106 14.79 -15.13 -10.70
C TYR A 106 16.24 -15.47 -10.34
N GLN A 107 16.51 -16.75 -10.04
CA GLN A 107 17.87 -17.27 -9.77
C GLN A 107 18.35 -18.27 -10.84
N PRO A 108 19.58 -18.12 -11.37
CA PRO A 108 20.51 -17.01 -11.18
C PRO A 108 19.99 -15.71 -11.84
N ILE A 109 20.32 -14.54 -11.26
CA ILE A 109 19.80 -13.23 -11.72
C ILE A 109 20.28 -12.94 -13.16
N PRO A 110 19.38 -12.96 -14.16
CA PRO A 110 19.75 -12.59 -15.52
C PRO A 110 19.94 -11.08 -15.64
N SER A 111 20.71 -10.63 -16.64
CA SER A 111 21.00 -9.21 -16.88
C SER A 111 19.74 -8.34 -16.99
N VAL A 112 18.67 -8.87 -17.58
CA VAL A 112 17.38 -8.18 -17.71
C VAL A 112 16.72 -7.92 -16.34
N VAL A 113 16.73 -8.90 -15.43
CA VAL A 113 16.23 -8.72 -14.05
C VAL A 113 17.11 -7.75 -13.27
N LEU A 114 18.43 -7.82 -13.44
CA LEU A 114 19.34 -6.89 -12.78
C LEU A 114 19.04 -5.43 -13.15
N ILE A 115 18.75 -5.16 -14.43
CA ILE A 115 18.31 -3.83 -14.87
C ILE A 115 17.00 -3.43 -14.18
N ALA A 116 16.03 -4.34 -14.06
CA ALA A 116 14.78 -4.07 -13.34
C ALA A 116 15.04 -3.70 -11.87
N ILE A 117 15.87 -4.47 -11.17
CA ILE A 117 16.23 -4.21 -9.76
C ILE A 117 16.87 -2.82 -9.61
N ILE A 118 17.82 -2.48 -10.49
CA ILE A 118 18.48 -1.17 -10.49
C ILE A 118 17.46 -0.04 -10.73
N MET A 119 16.55 -0.21 -11.70
CA MET A 119 15.52 0.80 -11.98
C MET A 119 14.55 0.98 -10.82
N VAL A 120 14.13 -0.10 -10.16
CA VAL A 120 13.28 -0.05 -8.95
C VAL A 120 14.02 0.61 -7.80
N ALA A 121 15.31 0.32 -7.61
CA ALA A 121 16.14 0.96 -6.59
C ALA A 121 16.27 2.47 -6.82
N ILE A 122 16.56 2.90 -8.05
CA ILE A 122 16.63 4.33 -8.43
C ILE A 122 15.27 5.01 -8.20
N LYS A 123 14.16 4.39 -8.63
CA LYS A 123 12.81 4.89 -8.36
C LYS A 123 12.61 5.10 -6.86
N THR A 124 12.88 4.09 -6.04
CA THR A 124 12.66 4.14 -4.59
C THR A 124 13.51 5.22 -3.94
N TYR A 125 14.78 5.35 -4.32
CA TYR A 125 15.66 6.42 -3.86
C TYR A 125 15.09 7.81 -4.17
N THR A 126 14.59 8.02 -5.41
CA THR A 126 13.97 9.30 -5.79
C THR A 126 12.62 9.58 -5.13
N ALA A 127 11.87 8.54 -4.76
CA ALA A 127 10.57 8.66 -4.09
C ALA A 127 10.70 8.97 -2.59
N TYR A 128 11.79 8.53 -1.95
CA TYR A 128 12.03 8.73 -0.52
C TYR A 128 11.95 10.21 -0.08
N PRO A 129 12.65 11.18 -0.69
CA PRO A 129 12.58 12.58 -0.27
C PRO A 129 11.19 13.20 -0.47
N VAL A 130 10.45 12.77 -1.49
CA VAL A 130 9.07 13.24 -1.74
C VAL A 130 8.15 12.76 -0.62
N ASN A 131 8.23 11.49 -0.26
CA ASN A 131 7.43 10.93 0.84
C ASN A 131 7.80 11.56 2.19
N LEU A 132 9.09 11.77 2.44
CA LEU A 132 9.58 12.46 3.63
C LEU A 132 9.06 13.89 3.73
N PHE A 133 9.02 14.62 2.61
CA PHE A 133 8.46 15.97 2.56
C PHE A 133 6.96 15.99 2.88
N CYS A 134 6.19 15.08 2.29
CA CYS A 134 4.76 14.94 2.58
C CYS A 134 4.52 14.60 4.06
N GLY A 135 5.25 13.61 4.60
CA GLY A 135 5.14 13.19 6.00
C GLY A 135 5.51 14.31 6.96
N ARG A 136 6.60 15.04 6.68
CA ARG A 136 6.98 16.21 7.48
C ARG A 136 5.90 17.28 7.45
N THR A 137 5.34 17.60 6.29
CA THR A 137 4.28 18.62 6.17
C THR A 137 3.04 18.22 6.98
N ALA A 138 2.67 16.93 6.97
CA ALA A 138 1.57 16.42 7.78
C ALA A 138 1.84 16.57 9.30
N ILE A 139 3.06 16.22 9.76
CA ILE A 139 3.46 16.39 11.16
C ILE A 139 3.49 17.87 11.56
N ASP A 140 4.03 18.74 10.69
CA ASP A 140 4.08 20.18 10.91
C ASP A 140 2.64 20.76 11.00
N SER A 141 1.71 20.32 10.15
CA SER A 141 0.30 20.74 10.22
C SER A 141 -0.37 20.30 11.52
N LEU A 142 -0.22 19.03 11.93
CA LEU A 142 -0.79 18.53 13.19
C LEU A 142 -0.20 19.24 14.41
N SER A 143 1.12 19.45 14.40
CA SER A 143 1.81 20.16 15.47
C SER A 143 1.36 21.62 15.56
N ASN A 144 1.15 22.29 14.42
CA ASN A 144 0.70 23.67 14.39
C ASN A 144 -0.78 23.82 14.74
N GLU A 145 -1.67 22.90 14.35
CA GLU A 145 -3.07 22.91 14.80
C GLU A 145 -3.16 22.70 16.32
N THR A 146 -2.33 21.80 16.86
CA THR A 146 -2.26 21.55 18.30
C THR A 146 -1.58 22.72 19.05
N ALA A 147 -0.54 23.32 18.45
CA ALA A 147 0.25 24.40 19.05
C ALA A 147 -0.27 25.82 18.76
N ALA A 148 -1.22 26.01 17.86
CA ALA A 148 -1.98 27.26 17.69
C ALA A 148 -2.71 27.66 18.97
N SER A 149 -2.92 26.69 19.88
CA SER A 149 -3.38 26.92 21.24
C SER A 149 -2.32 27.55 22.18
N LEU A 150 -1.01 27.47 21.86
CA LEU A 150 0.03 27.77 22.86
C LEU A 150 1.17 28.74 22.48
N ILE A 151 1.78 28.79 21.28
CA ILE A 151 3.00 29.65 21.11
C ILE A 151 3.21 30.23 19.69
N THR A 152 3.45 31.55 19.63
CA THR A 152 3.97 32.34 18.51
C THR A 152 5.29 31.79 17.97
N THR A 153 5.34 31.36 16.70
CA THR A 153 6.45 30.60 16.12
C THR A 153 7.66 31.46 15.73
N ASP A 154 8.77 31.30 16.47
CA ASP A 154 10.10 31.80 16.12
C ASP A 154 10.70 31.00 14.92
N PRO A 155 11.22 31.67 13.86
CA PRO A 155 11.82 31.00 12.71
C PRO A 155 13.01 30.09 13.05
N ARG A 156 13.77 30.32 14.13
CA ARG A 156 14.89 29.46 14.55
C ARG A 156 14.45 28.13 15.16
N TYR A 157 13.28 28.11 15.82
CA TYR A 157 12.68 26.89 16.36
C TYR A 157 12.25 25.92 15.24
N SER A 158 11.87 26.47 14.09
CA SER A 158 11.44 25.68 12.94
C SER A 158 12.55 24.80 12.34
N ILE A 159 13.80 25.27 12.26
CA ILE A 159 14.90 24.51 11.64
C ILE A 159 15.32 23.31 12.50
N LYS A 160 15.45 23.49 13.81
CA LYS A 160 15.80 22.40 14.73
C LYS A 160 14.74 21.30 14.74
N ARG A 161 13.46 21.68 14.75
CA ARG A 161 12.33 20.74 14.65
C ARG A 161 12.36 19.96 13.34
N ARG A 162 12.60 20.64 12.21
CA ARG A 162 12.69 20.00 10.88
C ARG A 162 13.83 18.98 10.82
N PHE A 163 15.00 19.33 11.34
CA PHE A 163 16.14 18.41 11.41
C PHE A 163 15.80 17.18 12.28
N LEU A 164 15.20 17.39 13.44
CA LEU A 164 14.78 16.31 14.33
C LEU A 164 13.77 15.36 13.66
N ILE A 165 12.73 15.88 13.00
CA ILE A 165 11.73 15.06 12.29
C ILE A 165 12.41 14.19 11.23
N VAL A 166 13.32 14.77 10.43
CA VAL A 166 14.03 14.03 9.37
C VAL A 166 14.95 12.96 9.97
N CYS A 167 15.69 13.27 11.03
CA CYS A 167 16.54 12.30 11.71
C CYS A 167 15.72 11.14 12.28
N VAL A 168 14.67 11.44 13.04
CA VAL A 168 13.79 10.42 13.63
C VAL A 168 13.18 9.53 12.55
N TRP A 169 12.70 10.14 11.45
CA TRP A 169 12.15 9.39 10.31
C TRP A 169 13.19 8.50 9.65
N PHE A 170 14.41 9.00 9.42
CA PHE A 170 15.48 8.22 8.82
C PHE A 170 15.84 7.01 9.70
N PHE A 171 16.10 7.23 10.98
CA PHE A 171 16.43 6.17 11.92
C PHE A 171 15.28 5.16 12.10
N SER A 172 14.03 5.61 12.11
CA SER A 172 12.89 4.69 12.20
C SER A 172 12.77 3.82 10.94
N THR A 173 12.96 4.39 9.74
CA THR A 173 12.97 3.60 8.50
C THR A 173 14.13 2.61 8.43
N LEU A 174 15.31 3.00 8.94
CA LEU A 174 16.47 2.12 9.02
C LEU A 174 16.24 0.97 10.01
N ALA A 175 15.70 1.27 11.20
CA ALA A 175 15.35 0.26 12.18
C ALA A 175 14.34 -0.74 11.59
N ALA A 176 13.27 -0.25 10.96
CA ALA A 176 12.30 -1.11 10.29
C ALA A 176 12.96 -2.01 9.24
N ALA A 177 13.90 -1.51 8.43
CA ALA A 177 14.61 -2.29 7.43
C ALA A 177 15.51 -3.39 8.03
N VAL A 178 16.06 -3.18 9.24
CA VAL A 178 16.90 -4.18 9.93
C VAL A 178 16.04 -5.24 10.62
N PHE A 179 14.90 -4.85 11.19
CA PHE A 179 14.05 -5.77 11.96
C PHE A 179 13.06 -6.56 11.11
N LEU A 180 12.68 -6.07 9.92
CA LEU A 180 11.70 -6.75 9.07
C LEU A 180 12.41 -7.75 8.14
N PRO A 181 12.27 -9.07 8.35
CA PRO A 181 12.92 -10.07 7.51
C PRO A 181 12.28 -10.17 6.12
N ASN A 182 11.00 -9.81 6.00
CA ASN A 182 10.22 -9.94 4.78
C ASN A 182 9.40 -8.67 4.51
N ILE A 183 9.38 -8.25 3.24
CA ILE A 183 8.57 -7.10 2.81
C ILE A 183 7.06 -7.33 2.99
N SER A 184 6.60 -8.59 2.96
CA SER A 184 5.19 -8.92 3.13
C SER A 184 4.65 -8.53 4.51
N ILE A 185 5.45 -8.67 5.58
CA ILE A 185 5.04 -8.26 6.93
C ILE A 185 4.72 -6.76 6.94
N ALA A 186 5.62 -5.94 6.36
CA ALA A 186 5.42 -4.51 6.22
C ALA A 186 4.14 -4.19 5.42
N ILE A 187 3.92 -4.90 4.31
CA ILE A 187 2.74 -4.73 3.46
C ILE A 187 1.44 -5.08 4.21
N HIS A 188 1.44 -6.11 5.08
CA HIS A 188 0.25 -6.44 5.87
C HIS A 188 -0.11 -5.33 6.86
N TYR A 189 0.85 -4.77 7.60
CA TYR A 189 0.61 -3.63 8.50
C TYR A 189 0.15 -2.38 7.75
N LEU A 190 0.82 -2.05 6.64
CA LEU A 190 0.44 -0.90 5.81
C LEU A 190 -0.93 -1.13 5.13
N GLY A 191 -1.25 -2.37 4.78
CA GLY A 191 -2.53 -2.78 4.23
C GLY A 191 -3.68 -2.67 5.22
N ALA A 192 -3.45 -2.97 6.50
CA ALA A 192 -4.43 -2.75 7.57
C ALA A 192 -4.78 -1.26 7.69
N LEU A 193 -3.76 -0.40 7.70
CA LEU A 193 -3.95 1.06 7.71
C LEU A 193 -4.67 1.55 6.43
N ALA A 194 -4.29 1.02 5.27
CA ALA A 194 -4.95 1.34 4.00
C ALA A 194 -6.43 0.91 4.01
N ALA A 195 -6.75 -0.29 4.52
CA ALA A 195 -8.12 -0.77 4.64
C ALA A 195 -8.98 0.16 5.53
N SER A 196 -8.40 0.66 6.63
CA SER A 196 -9.07 1.67 7.46
C SER A 196 -9.40 2.94 6.66
N PHE A 197 -8.45 3.47 5.88
CA PHE A 197 -8.72 4.67 5.06
C PHE A 197 -9.67 4.41 3.87
N ILE A 198 -9.64 3.22 3.27
CA ILE A 198 -10.50 2.88 2.12
C ILE A 198 -11.96 2.66 2.55
N PHE A 199 -12.19 2.02 3.70
CA PHE A 199 -13.53 1.60 4.09
C PHE A 199 -14.13 2.47 5.21
N ILE A 200 -13.37 2.73 6.27
CA ILE A 200 -13.88 3.44 7.46
C ILE A 200 -14.09 4.93 7.15
N PHE A 201 -13.09 5.58 6.54
CA PHE A 201 -13.18 7.02 6.26
C PHE A 201 -14.37 7.41 5.38
N PRO A 202 -14.57 6.84 4.17
CA PRO A 202 -15.76 7.17 3.37
C PRO A 202 -17.06 6.69 4.01
N GLY A 203 -17.04 5.58 4.76
CA GLY A 203 -18.20 5.12 5.54
C GLY A 203 -18.64 6.16 6.59
N LEU A 204 -17.70 6.71 7.36
CA LEU A 204 -17.97 7.78 8.32
C LEU A 204 -18.43 9.07 7.64
N CYS A 205 -17.78 9.49 6.55
CA CYS A 205 -18.21 10.67 5.80
C CYS A 205 -19.65 10.53 5.28
N LEU A 206 -20.02 9.35 4.76
CA LEU A 206 -21.38 9.08 4.30
C LEU A 206 -22.37 9.08 5.46
N TYR A 207 -22.00 8.49 6.60
CA TYR A 207 -22.84 8.49 7.80
C TYR A 207 -23.15 9.90 8.29
N PHE A 208 -22.12 10.73 8.47
CA PHE A 208 -22.30 12.12 8.91
C PHE A 208 -23.09 12.97 7.91
N HIS A 209 -22.91 12.73 6.61
CA HIS A 209 -23.69 13.42 5.59
C HIS A 209 -25.19 13.13 5.67
N VAL A 210 -25.54 11.87 5.96
CA VAL A 210 -26.93 11.43 6.11
C VAL A 210 -27.52 11.93 7.43
N ASP A 211 -26.75 11.87 8.51
CA ASP A 211 -27.16 12.34 9.84
C ASP A 211 -27.48 13.85 9.83
N GLN A 212 -26.62 14.66 9.21
CA GLN A 212 -26.83 16.11 9.11
C GLN A 212 -28.06 16.49 8.26
N ASN A 213 -28.41 15.68 7.26
CA ASN A 213 -29.52 15.94 6.33
C ASN A 213 -30.67 14.94 6.53
N TRP A 214 -30.90 14.49 7.76
CA TRP A 214 -31.85 13.43 8.04
C TRP A 214 -33.30 13.83 7.69
N VAL A 215 -33.72 13.41 6.51
CA VAL A 215 -35.12 13.38 6.08
C VAL A 215 -35.54 11.92 6.03
N ASN A 216 -36.72 11.61 6.55
CA ASN A 216 -37.26 10.24 6.62
C ASN A 216 -37.70 9.75 5.22
N SER A 217 -36.71 9.57 4.36
CA SER A 217 -36.82 9.07 3.00
C SER A 217 -36.11 7.73 2.92
N TRP A 218 -36.69 6.78 2.18
CA TRP A 218 -36.12 5.45 1.98
C TRP A 218 -34.68 5.49 1.47
N GLY A 219 -34.30 6.52 0.69
CA GLY A 219 -32.94 6.70 0.22
C GLY A 219 -31.91 6.96 1.32
N ASN A 220 -32.30 7.71 2.37
CA ASN A 220 -31.42 8.03 3.49
C ASN A 220 -31.21 6.83 4.43
N ILE A 221 -32.24 5.98 4.57
CA ILE A 221 -32.12 4.72 5.31
C ILE A 221 -31.14 3.79 4.59
N ILE A 222 -31.24 3.68 3.26
CA ILE A 222 -30.34 2.84 2.47
C ILE A 222 -28.89 3.37 2.55
N SER A 223 -28.68 4.67 2.40
CA SER A 223 -27.33 5.25 2.50
C SER A 223 -26.73 5.14 3.91
N ALA A 224 -27.54 5.26 4.97
CA ALA A 224 -27.11 4.99 6.34
C ALA A 224 -26.72 3.52 6.54
N CYS A 225 -27.52 2.57 6.05
CA CYS A 225 -27.19 1.14 6.09
C CYS A 225 -25.88 0.84 5.34
N ILE A 226 -25.69 1.45 4.16
CA ILE A 226 -24.45 1.32 3.40
C ILE A 226 -23.27 1.88 4.21
N ALA A 227 -23.41 3.07 4.81
CA ALA A 227 -22.36 3.67 5.61
C ALA A 227 -21.92 2.77 6.78
N ILE A 228 -22.88 2.22 7.53
CA ILE A 228 -22.63 1.30 8.64
C ILE A 228 -21.94 0.03 8.13
N PHE A 229 -22.40 -0.51 6.99
CA PHE A 229 -21.79 -1.70 6.38
C PHE A 229 -20.33 -1.46 5.97
N TYR A 230 -20.01 -0.32 5.37
CA TYR A 230 -18.63 0.07 5.01
C TYR A 230 -17.74 0.16 6.26
N VAL A 231 -18.22 0.81 7.32
CA VAL A 231 -17.47 0.91 8.59
C VAL A 231 -17.27 -0.46 9.21
N ALA A 232 -18.31 -1.30 9.27
CA ALA A 232 -18.23 -2.65 9.84
C ALA A 232 -17.22 -3.53 9.08
N ILE A 233 -17.25 -3.51 7.75
CA ILE A 233 -16.25 -4.21 6.92
C ILE A 233 -14.86 -3.65 7.16
N GLY A 234 -14.70 -2.32 7.18
CA GLY A 234 -13.39 -1.69 7.41
C GLY A 234 -12.77 -2.09 8.74
N VAL A 235 -13.56 -2.09 9.81
CA VAL A 235 -13.13 -2.55 11.14
C VAL A 235 -12.78 -4.03 11.11
N PHE A 236 -13.66 -4.87 10.55
CA PHE A 236 -13.43 -6.30 10.45
C PHE A 236 -12.12 -6.63 9.71
N VAL A 237 -11.91 -6.04 8.54
CA VAL A 237 -10.69 -6.24 7.73
C VAL A 237 -9.46 -5.74 8.48
N THR A 238 -9.53 -4.56 9.10
CA THR A 238 -8.39 -4.02 9.85
C THR A 238 -8.03 -4.93 11.03
N VAL A 239 -9.02 -5.43 11.77
CA VAL A 239 -8.79 -6.33 12.91
C VAL A 239 -8.21 -7.67 12.44
N LEU A 240 -8.78 -8.27 11.39
CA LEU A 240 -8.27 -9.54 10.85
C LEU A 240 -6.80 -9.43 10.42
N THR A 241 -6.46 -8.34 9.75
CA THR A 241 -5.12 -8.15 9.19
C THR A 241 -4.08 -7.88 10.27
N LEU A 242 -4.45 -7.16 11.32
CA LEU A 242 -3.63 -7.01 12.53
C LEU A 242 -3.46 -8.33 13.29
N LEU A 243 -4.51 -9.16 13.36
CA LEU A 243 -4.42 -10.47 14.01
C LEU A 243 -3.49 -11.40 13.23
N GLN A 244 -3.60 -11.40 11.90
CA GLN A 244 -2.73 -12.21 11.03
C GLN A 244 -1.26 -11.79 11.14
N SER A 245 -0.98 -10.48 11.17
CA SER A 245 0.39 -10.00 11.34
C SER A 245 0.95 -10.33 12.72
N LEU A 246 0.14 -10.23 13.78
CA LEU A 246 0.55 -10.64 15.13
C LEU A 246 0.89 -12.14 15.21
N ILE A 247 0.07 -13.00 14.59
CA ILE A 247 0.33 -14.45 14.55
C ILE A 247 1.63 -14.75 13.80
N ALA A 248 1.90 -14.03 12.71
CA ALA A 248 3.13 -14.18 11.94
C ALA A 248 4.37 -13.79 12.76
N ASP A 249 4.30 -12.69 13.52
CA ASP A 249 5.39 -12.23 14.38
C ASP A 249 5.69 -13.22 15.51
N ILE A 250 4.66 -13.74 16.18
CA ILE A 250 4.81 -14.76 17.24
C ILE A 250 5.48 -16.03 16.67
N SER A 251 5.05 -16.47 15.49
CA SER A 251 5.61 -17.66 14.85
C SER A 251 7.08 -17.47 14.44
N ALA A 252 7.46 -16.25 14.06
CA ALA A 252 8.84 -15.90 13.75
C ALA A 252 9.74 -15.93 15.00
N GLU A 253 9.22 -15.49 16.15
CA GLU A 253 9.91 -15.51 17.44
C GLU A 253 10.19 -16.94 17.93
N ASP A 254 9.21 -17.85 17.82
CA ASP A 254 9.39 -19.27 18.13
C ASP A 254 10.45 -19.96 17.25
N THR A 255 10.48 -19.59 15.96
CA THR A 255 11.45 -20.15 15.01
C THR A 255 12.87 -19.64 15.28
N SER A 256 13.00 -18.39 15.75
CA SER A 256 14.28 -17.82 16.20
C SER A 256 14.80 -18.52 17.46
N ALA A 257 13.93 -18.75 18.45
CA ALA A 257 14.29 -19.44 19.68
C ALA A 257 14.78 -20.89 19.43
N THR A 258 14.20 -21.57 18.44
CA THR A 258 14.57 -22.94 18.08
C THR A 258 15.91 -23.03 17.33
N LYS A 259 16.35 -21.98 16.63
CA LYS A 259 17.64 -21.94 15.91
C LYS A 259 18.84 -21.59 16.80
N THR A 260 18.59 -21.14 18.03
CA THR A 260 19.60 -20.79 19.04
C THR A 260 19.92 -21.92 20.04
N CYS A 261 19.31 -23.10 19.88
CA CYS A 261 19.65 -24.31 20.65
C CYS A 261 20.47 -25.29 19.81
#